data_AF-A0A7X2JHA6-F1
#
_entry.id   AF-A0A7X2JHA6-F1
#
_cell.length_a   1.000
_cell.length_b   1.000
_cell.length_c   1.000
_cell.angle_alpha   90.00
_cell.angle_beta   90.00
_cell.angle_gamma   90.00
#
_symmetry.space_group_name_H-M   'P 1'
#
loop_
_entity.id
_entity.type
_entity.pdbx_description
1 polymer ?
#
loop_
_entity_poly.entity_id
_entity_poly.type
_entity_poly.pdbx_seq_one_letter_code
_entity_poly.pdbx_strand_id
1 'polypeptide(L)'
;MGKPRKPIDMQKAHLTLVEKQNKEMEEAGVTVGNNHLRTPPGWLIDDVAEKEWRRIIRELKKIEIVGNLDYGNLGGYCNAYSNYVKATEILKDQEFCISRETRTGKIIVKNPMVDIQAGYAAEMRRFAALCGLTIDSRLKAAVTKTEKTEDMIKQKFGNI
;
A
#
# COMPACT_ATOMS: atom_id res chain seq x y z
N MET A 1 5.80 -14.19 24.72
CA MET A 1 5.02 -13.30 23.83
C MET A 1 3.91 -14.09 23.18
N GLY A 2 2.66 -13.60 23.21
CA GLY A 2 1.52 -14.28 22.60
C GLY A 2 1.59 -14.24 21.07
N LYS A 3 1.06 -15.29 20.42
CA LYS A 3 0.97 -15.36 18.96
C LYS A 3 0.15 -14.17 18.43
N PRO A 4 0.58 -13.48 17.36
CA PRO A 4 -0.19 -12.38 16.78
C PRO A 4 -1.59 -12.86 16.41
N ARG A 5 -2.62 -12.09 16.83
CA ARG A 5 -4.02 -12.39 16.48
C ARG A 5 -4.17 -12.27 14.97
N LYS A 6 -4.90 -13.22 14.38
CA LYS A 6 -5.23 -13.22 12.95
C LYS A 6 -6.66 -12.71 12.79
N PRO A 7 -6.95 -11.89 11.75
CA PRO A 7 -8.32 -11.60 11.36
C PRO A 7 -9.12 -12.89 11.13
N ILE A 8 -10.43 -12.88 11.42
CA ILE A 8 -11.39 -13.97 11.22
C ILE A 8 -11.25 -14.53 9.82
N ASP A 9 -11.20 -13.62 8.84
CA ASP A 9 -11.08 -13.89 7.42
C ASP A 9 -9.79 -14.62 7.02
N MET A 10 -8.79 -14.65 7.90
CA MET A 10 -7.49 -15.27 7.66
C MET A 10 -7.27 -16.49 8.56
N GLN A 11 -8.28 -16.91 9.32
CA GLN A 11 -8.20 -17.98 10.29
C GLN A 11 -8.82 -19.28 9.73
N LYS A 12 -8.04 -20.37 9.77
CA LYS A 12 -8.47 -21.69 9.28
C LYS A 12 -9.14 -22.57 10.34
N ALA A 13 -9.37 -22.07 11.54
CA ALA A 13 -9.94 -22.86 12.64
C ALA A 13 -11.47 -22.77 12.59
N HIS A 14 -12.15 -23.89 12.82
CA HIS A 14 -13.60 -23.89 13.04
C HIS A 14 -13.91 -23.23 14.38
N LEU A 15 -14.60 -22.09 14.33
CA LEU A 15 -15.06 -21.35 15.50
C LEU A 15 -16.53 -21.64 15.77
N THR A 16 -16.92 -21.66 17.04
CA THR A 16 -18.33 -21.66 17.42
C THR A 16 -19.00 -20.35 17.03
N LEU A 17 -20.34 -20.33 16.94
CA LEU A 17 -21.11 -19.12 16.60
C LEU A 17 -20.80 -17.94 17.54
N VAL A 18 -20.65 -18.22 18.84
CA VAL A 18 -20.36 -17.21 19.87
C VAL A 18 -18.93 -16.67 19.73
N GLU A 19 -17.94 -17.53 19.47
CA GLU A 19 -16.56 -17.11 19.24
C GLU A 19 -16.41 -16.27 17.97
N LYS A 20 -17.14 -16.64 16.90
CA LYS A 20 -17.18 -15.87 15.66
C LYS A 20 -17.76 -14.48 15.92
N GLN A 21 -18.91 -14.40 16.59
CA GLN A 21 -19.57 -13.14 16.90
C GLN A 21 -18.73 -12.22 17.80
N ASN A 22 -18.10 -12.77 18.84
CA ASN A 22 -17.20 -11.99 19.71
C ASN A 22 -16.01 -11.40 18.94
N LYS A 23 -15.42 -12.16 18.03
CA LYS A 23 -14.32 -11.67 17.19
C LYS A 23 -14.78 -10.68 16.13
N GLU A 24 -15.95 -10.87 15.54
CA GLU A 24 -16.54 -9.91 14.59
C GLU A 24 -16.74 -8.55 15.27
N MET A 25 -17.18 -8.56 16.54
CA MET A 25 -17.26 -7.34 17.36
C MET A 25 -15.89 -6.75 17.70
N GLU A 26 -14.89 -7.58 18.03
CA GLU A 26 -13.51 -7.12 18.25
C GLU A 26 -12.94 -6.44 16.99
N GLU A 27 -13.16 -7.02 15.80
CA GLU A 27 -12.70 -6.48 14.52
C GLU A 27 -13.47 -5.23 14.09
N ALA A 28 -14.79 -5.22 14.28
CA ALA A 28 -15.63 -4.04 14.06
C ALA A 28 -15.18 -2.88 14.95
N GLY A 29 -14.77 -3.14 16.19
CA GLY A 29 -14.20 -2.14 17.10
C GLY A 29 -12.86 -1.56 16.64
N VAL A 30 -12.14 -2.25 15.76
CA VAL A 30 -10.83 -1.82 15.20
C VAL A 30 -11.00 -1.20 13.80
N THR A 31 -12.15 -1.39 13.15
CA THR A 31 -12.39 -0.89 11.80
C THR A 31 -12.51 0.64 11.81
N VAL A 32 -11.49 1.30 11.25
CA VAL A 32 -11.49 2.75 11.06
C VAL A 32 -12.28 3.14 9.82
N GLY A 33 -13.06 4.22 9.92
CA GLY A 33 -13.72 4.82 8.76
C GLY A 33 -12.73 5.28 7.68
N ASN A 34 -13.22 5.73 6.53
CA ASN A 34 -12.39 6.16 5.38
C ASN A 34 -12.62 7.63 4.97
N ASN A 35 -13.32 8.40 5.80
CA ASN A 35 -13.74 9.76 5.49
C ASN A 35 -12.57 10.70 5.19
N HIS A 36 -11.43 10.53 5.86
CA HIS A 36 -10.24 11.36 5.66
C HIS A 36 -9.62 11.14 4.28
N LEU A 37 -9.79 9.96 3.68
CA LEU A 37 -9.22 9.63 2.37
C LEU A 37 -9.86 10.42 1.21
N ARG A 38 -10.97 11.14 1.46
CA ARG A 38 -11.63 11.98 0.44
C ARG A 38 -10.82 13.20 0.04
N THR A 39 -10.00 13.72 0.95
CA THR A 39 -9.23 14.94 0.74
C THR A 39 -7.74 14.60 0.73
N PRO A 40 -6.96 15.05 -0.27
CA PRO A 40 -5.51 14.88 -0.25
C PRO A 40 -4.86 15.59 0.95
N PRO A 41 -3.76 15.07 1.51
CA PRO A 41 -2.99 15.77 2.53
C PRO A 41 -2.45 17.11 2.05
N GLY A 42 -2.60 18.15 2.86
CA GLY A 42 -2.06 19.48 2.56
C GLY A 42 -0.53 19.55 2.57
N TRP A 43 0.16 18.49 3.00
CA TRP A 43 1.62 18.36 2.99
C TRP A 43 2.14 17.57 1.79
N LEU A 44 1.29 17.23 0.81
CA LEU A 44 1.76 16.68 -0.46
C LEU A 44 2.65 17.71 -1.17
N ILE A 45 3.74 17.21 -1.76
CA ILE A 45 4.82 18.09 -2.22
C ILE A 45 4.49 18.88 -3.50
N ASP A 46 3.55 18.41 -4.32
CA ASP A 46 3.12 19.05 -5.57
C ASP A 46 1.88 18.39 -6.20
N ASP A 47 1.46 18.96 -7.34
CA ASP A 47 0.36 18.46 -8.19
C ASP A 47 0.53 17.02 -8.66
N VAL A 48 1.77 16.53 -8.82
CA VAL A 48 2.02 15.14 -9.25
C VAL A 48 1.64 14.19 -8.12
N ALA A 49 2.05 14.51 -6.89
CA ALA A 49 1.65 13.76 -5.71
C ALA A 49 0.13 13.81 -5.49
N GLU A 50 -0.52 14.95 -5.70
CA GLU A 50 -1.98 15.05 -5.59
C GLU A 50 -2.73 14.24 -6.65
N LYS A 51 -2.27 14.25 -7.90
CA LYS A 51 -2.84 13.44 -8.98
C LYS A 51 -2.72 11.96 -8.66
N GLU A 52 -1.56 11.55 -8.13
CA GLU A 52 -1.34 10.17 -7.72
C GLU A 52 -2.26 9.77 -6.57
N TRP A 53 -2.43 10.63 -5.56
CA TRP A 53 -3.40 10.42 -4.48
C TRP A 53 -4.80 10.14 -5.03
N ARG A 54 -5.29 11.02 -5.92
CA ARG A 54 -6.62 10.87 -6.54
C ARG A 54 -6.73 9.56 -7.33
N ARG A 55 -5.67 9.13 -8.01
CA ARG A 55 -5.61 7.88 -8.76
C ARG A 55 -5.71 6.66 -7.84
N ILE A 56 -4.84 6.57 -6.83
CA ILE A 56 -4.78 5.39 -5.95
C ILE A 56 -6.03 5.26 -5.09
N ILE A 57 -6.56 6.37 -4.54
CA ILE A 57 -7.77 6.34 -3.71
C ILE A 57 -8.98 5.86 -4.52
N ARG A 58 -9.09 6.24 -5.81
CA ARG A 58 -10.17 5.78 -6.68
C ARG A 58 -10.16 4.26 -6.84
N GLU A 59 -8.98 3.67 -7.04
CA GLU A 59 -8.85 2.23 -7.21
C GLU A 59 -9.01 1.47 -5.89
N LEU A 60 -8.43 1.98 -4.81
CA LEU A 60 -8.53 1.39 -3.47
C LEU A 60 -9.95 1.37 -2.92
N LYS A 61 -10.78 2.36 -3.26
CA LYS A 61 -12.21 2.38 -2.89
C LYS A 61 -13.01 1.22 -3.50
N LYS A 62 -12.60 0.68 -4.64
CA LYS A 62 -13.32 -0.45 -5.28
C LYS A 62 -13.16 -1.77 -4.50
N ILE A 63 -12.11 -1.86 -3.70
CA ILE A 63 -11.72 -3.08 -2.97
C ILE A 63 -11.90 -2.96 -1.45
N GLU A 64 -12.26 -1.78 -0.94
CA GLU A 64 -12.56 -1.50 0.49
C GLU A 64 -11.46 -1.94 1.47
N ILE A 65 -10.19 -1.90 1.04
CA ILE A 65 -9.05 -2.38 1.84
C ILE A 65 -8.46 -1.30 2.76
N VAL A 66 -8.72 -0.01 2.49
CA VAL A 66 -8.01 1.11 3.15
C VAL A 66 -8.92 1.95 4.04
N GLY A 67 -8.38 2.38 5.18
CA GLY A 67 -9.04 3.22 6.17
C GLY A 67 -8.28 4.50 6.50
N ASN A 68 -8.79 5.26 7.46
CA ASN A 68 -8.22 6.54 7.88
C ASN A 68 -6.80 6.40 8.45
N LEU A 69 -6.42 5.22 8.99
CA LEU A 69 -5.07 4.97 9.50
C LEU A 69 -4.02 4.89 8.38
N ASP A 70 -4.44 4.60 7.15
CA ASP A 70 -3.54 4.54 5.98
C ASP A 70 -3.23 5.93 5.40
N TYR A 71 -3.91 6.98 5.87
CA TYR A 71 -3.81 8.34 5.32
C TYR A 71 -2.35 8.83 5.22
N GLY A 72 -1.57 8.66 6.29
CA GLY A 72 -0.16 9.06 6.31
C GLY A 72 0.70 8.23 5.35
N ASN A 73 0.50 6.91 5.32
CA ASN A 73 1.28 6.02 4.45
C ASN A 73 0.96 6.24 2.97
N LEU A 74 -0.31 6.48 2.64
CA LEU A 74 -0.75 6.82 1.29
C LEU A 74 -0.16 8.16 0.83
N GLY A 75 -0.09 9.15 1.72
CA GLY A 75 0.52 10.44 1.38
C GLY A 75 2.04 10.32 1.22
N GLY A 76 2.69 9.52 2.07
CA GLY A 76 4.11 9.19 1.94
C GLY A 76 4.42 8.49 0.61
N TYR A 77 3.57 7.55 0.20
CA TYR A 77 3.65 6.93 -1.13
C TYR A 77 3.57 7.96 -2.26
N CYS A 78 2.60 8.89 -2.19
CA CYS A 78 2.39 9.90 -3.23
C CYS A 78 3.58 10.86 -3.35
N ASN A 79 4.17 11.27 -2.22
CA ASN A 79 5.38 12.10 -2.22
C ASN A 79 6.58 11.35 -2.80
N ALA A 80 6.78 10.08 -2.40
CA ALA A 80 7.82 9.24 -2.96
C ALA A 80 7.64 9.03 -4.48
N TYR A 81 6.39 8.85 -4.94
CA TYR A 81 6.07 8.76 -6.37
C TYR A 81 6.44 10.02 -7.14
N SER A 82 6.03 11.19 -6.65
CA SER A 82 6.34 12.46 -7.32
C SER A 82 7.87 12.69 -7.40
N ASN A 83 8.58 12.45 -6.31
CA ASN A 83 10.05 12.54 -6.30
C ASN A 83 10.72 11.51 -7.23
N TYR A 84 10.20 10.28 -7.31
CA TYR A 84 10.69 9.29 -8.26
C TYR A 84 10.48 9.74 -9.71
N VAL A 85 9.33 10.30 -10.05
CA VAL A 85 9.04 10.84 -11.39
C VAL A 85 10.00 11.97 -11.73
N LYS A 86 10.18 12.95 -10.82
CA LYS A 86 11.16 14.04 -11.00
C LYS A 86 12.58 13.50 -11.20
N ALA A 87 12.98 12.52 -10.38
CA ALA A 87 14.31 11.95 -10.47
C ALA A 87 14.53 11.20 -11.80
N THR A 88 13.49 10.52 -12.26
CA THR A 88 13.47 9.84 -13.55
C THR A 88 13.58 10.82 -14.71
N GLU A 89 12.87 11.95 -14.65
CA GLU A 89 12.93 12.98 -15.69
C GLU A 89 14.33 13.57 -15.82
N ILE A 90 14.94 13.95 -14.70
CA ILE A 90 16.31 14.48 -14.70
C ILE A 90 17.33 13.47 -15.24
N LEU A 91 17.14 12.18 -14.92
CA LEU A 91 18.05 11.12 -15.35
C LEU A 91 17.93 10.80 -16.86
N LYS A 92 16.82 11.15 -17.52
CA LYS A 92 16.66 10.93 -18.98
C LYS A 92 17.73 11.64 -19.79
N ASP A 93 18.13 12.83 -19.35
CA ASP A 93 19.10 13.68 -20.04
C ASP A 93 20.53 13.49 -19.51
N GLN A 94 20.78 12.45 -18.70
CA GLN A 94 22.06 12.18 -18.06
C GLN A 94 22.57 10.76 -18.31
N GLU A 95 23.88 10.58 -18.28
CA GLU A 95 24.49 9.26 -18.28
C GLU A 95 24.34 8.59 -16.90
N PHE A 96 24.19 7.25 -16.89
CA PHE A 96 24.11 6.47 -15.65
C PHE A 96 25.44 6.41 -14.89
N CYS A 97 26.54 6.66 -15.58
CA CYS A 97 27.88 6.73 -15.03
C CYS A 97 28.48 8.08 -15.40
N ILE A 98 29.15 8.71 -14.45
CA ILE A 98 29.86 9.98 -14.67
C ILE A 98 31.33 9.77 -14.36
N SER A 99 32.17 10.56 -15.01
CA SER A 99 33.58 10.54 -14.69
C SER A 99 33.92 11.55 -13.61
N ARG A 100 34.71 11.12 -12.63
CA ARG A 100 35.16 11.93 -11.50
C ARG A 100 36.68 11.96 -11.47
N GLU A 101 37.25 13.15 -11.37
CA GLU A 101 38.69 13.31 -11.14
C GLU A 101 39.03 13.06 -9.67
N THR A 102 40.09 12.28 -9.47
CA THR A 102 40.68 12.00 -8.16
C THR A 102 42.18 12.29 -8.20
N ARG A 103 42.83 12.32 -7.03
CA ARG A 103 44.29 12.50 -6.91
C ARG A 103 45.11 11.48 -7.70
N THR A 104 44.54 10.32 -8.01
CA THR A 104 45.21 9.20 -8.69
C THR A 104 44.81 9.07 -10.16
N GLY A 105 43.96 9.97 -10.67
CA GLY A 105 43.46 9.95 -12.05
C GLY A 105 41.94 10.00 -12.16
N LYS A 106 41.46 9.83 -13.39
CA LYS A 106 40.05 9.89 -13.76
C LYS A 106 39.40 8.51 -13.54
N ILE A 107 38.40 8.44 -12.67
CA ILE A 107 37.62 7.21 -12.42
C ILE A 107 36.20 7.37 -12.97
N ILE A 108 35.53 6.25 -13.25
CA ILE A 108 34.12 6.21 -13.62
C ILE A 108 33.33 5.78 -12.38
N VAL A 109 32.34 6.59 -12.00
CA VAL A 109 31.47 6.33 -10.85
C VAL A 109 30.01 6.37 -11.28
N LYS A 110 29.15 5.73 -10.50
CA LYS A 110 27.69 5.81 -10.70
C LYS A 110 27.23 7.26 -10.55
N ASN A 111 26.32 7.68 -11.41
CA ASN A 111 25.66 8.96 -11.26
C ASN A 111 24.83 8.95 -9.95
N PRO A 112 25.05 9.88 -9.01
CA PRO A 112 24.30 9.95 -7.75
C PRO A 112 22.79 10.00 -7.95
N MET A 113 22.34 10.52 -9.09
CA MET A 113 20.93 10.61 -9.42
C MET A 113 20.27 9.24 -9.57
N VAL A 114 21.03 8.21 -9.98
CA VAL A 114 20.55 6.83 -10.04
C VAL A 114 20.30 6.28 -8.63
N ASP A 115 21.13 6.66 -7.65
CA ASP A 115 20.91 6.26 -6.24
C ASP A 115 19.70 6.97 -5.64
N ILE A 116 19.52 8.26 -5.95
CA ILE A 116 18.34 9.03 -5.53
C ILE A 116 17.06 8.41 -6.09
N GLN A 117 17.03 8.13 -7.41
CA GLN A 117 15.90 7.47 -8.06
C GLN A 117 15.62 6.11 -7.43
N ALA A 118 16.65 5.30 -7.17
CA ALA A 118 16.52 4.00 -6.52
C ALA A 118 15.97 4.11 -5.08
N GLY A 119 16.38 5.14 -4.34
CA GLY A 119 15.90 5.46 -3.00
C GLY A 119 14.40 5.72 -2.97
N TYR A 120 13.90 6.60 -3.84
CA TYR A 120 12.46 6.88 -3.94
C TYR A 120 11.66 5.65 -4.40
N ALA A 121 12.20 4.85 -5.32
CA ALA A 121 11.56 3.59 -5.71
C ALA A 121 11.48 2.59 -4.55
N ALA A 122 12.47 2.56 -3.65
CA ALA A 122 12.42 1.73 -2.45
C ALA A 122 11.40 2.25 -1.43
N GLU A 123 11.31 3.57 -1.23
CA GLU A 123 10.27 4.19 -0.41
C GLU A 123 8.86 3.89 -0.90
N MET A 124 8.62 4.04 -2.21
CA MET A 124 7.36 3.67 -2.82
C MET A 124 6.98 2.22 -2.53
N ARG A 125 7.91 1.27 -2.65
CA ARG A 125 7.65 -0.14 -2.35
C ARG A 125 7.33 -0.37 -0.87
N ARG A 126 8.02 0.32 0.04
CA ARG A 126 7.76 0.24 1.49
C ARG A 126 6.35 0.71 1.83
N PHE A 127 5.96 1.90 1.36
CA PHE A 127 4.60 2.40 1.59
C PHE A 127 3.54 1.55 0.88
N ALA A 128 3.82 1.07 -0.33
CA ALA A 128 2.91 0.19 -1.07
C ALA A 128 2.61 -1.11 -0.32
N ALA A 129 3.63 -1.70 0.33
CA ALA A 129 3.46 -2.88 1.17
C ALA A 129 2.58 -2.60 2.39
N LEU A 130 2.72 -1.43 3.02
CA LEU A 130 1.90 -1.02 4.17
C LEU A 130 0.45 -0.72 3.80
N CYS A 131 0.20 -0.13 2.62
CA CYS A 131 -1.14 0.29 2.20
C CYS A 131 -1.93 -0.76 1.42
N GLY A 132 -1.44 -2.00 1.32
CA GLY A 132 -2.10 -3.05 0.56
C GLY A 132 -2.11 -2.83 -0.97
N LEU A 133 -1.19 -2.01 -1.49
CA LEU A 133 -1.06 -1.69 -2.92
C LEU A 133 -0.31 -2.78 -3.70
N THR A 134 0.16 -3.84 -3.05
CA THR A 134 0.83 -4.99 -3.69
C THR A 134 -0.19 -5.97 -4.28
N ILE A 135 0.24 -6.75 -5.26
CA ILE A 135 -0.60 -7.82 -5.85
C ILE A 135 -1.00 -8.82 -4.77
N ASP A 136 -0.06 -9.24 -3.91
CA ASP A 136 -0.33 -10.18 -2.82
C ASP A 136 -1.43 -9.70 -1.87
N SER A 137 -1.38 -8.44 -1.46
CA SER A 137 -2.42 -7.86 -0.61
C SER A 137 -3.79 -7.83 -1.29
N ARG A 138 -3.83 -7.55 -2.60
CA ARG A 138 -5.08 -7.59 -3.38
C ARG A 138 -5.62 -9.00 -3.57
N LEU A 139 -4.76 -9.97 -3.88
CA LEU A 139 -5.14 -11.38 -4.00
C LEU A 139 -5.70 -11.90 -2.69
N LYS A 140 -5.07 -11.54 -1.57
CA LYS A 140 -5.54 -11.91 -0.23
C LYS A 140 -6.93 -11.36 0.05
N ALA A 141 -7.17 -10.08 -0.25
CA ALA A 141 -8.49 -9.47 -0.09
C ALA A 141 -9.55 -10.07 -1.03
N ALA A 142 -9.16 -10.42 -2.27
CA ALA A 142 -10.06 -11.09 -3.22
C ALA A 142 -10.49 -12.48 -2.72
N VAL A 143 -9.54 -13.29 -2.22
CA VAL A 143 -9.84 -14.62 -1.65
C VAL A 143 -10.83 -14.49 -0.49
N THR A 144 -10.54 -13.58 0.45
CA THR A 144 -11.43 -13.31 1.59
C THR A 144 -12.84 -12.92 1.14
N LYS A 145 -12.99 -12.09 0.10
CA LYS A 145 -14.30 -11.66 -0.40
C LYS A 145 -15.08 -12.82 -1.03
N THR A 146 -14.41 -13.70 -1.77
CA THR A 146 -15.02 -14.89 -2.37
C THR A 146 -15.47 -15.89 -1.29
N GLU A 147 -14.63 -16.18 -0.30
CA GLU A 147 -14.96 -17.08 0.81
C GLU A 147 -16.19 -16.60 1.60
N LYS A 148 -16.27 -15.28 1.91
CA LYS A 148 -17.48 -14.70 2.53
C LYS A 148 -18.74 -14.88 1.69
N THR A 149 -18.61 -14.71 0.37
CA THR A 149 -19.75 -14.85 -0.55
C THR A 149 -20.23 -16.30 -0.59
N GLU A 150 -19.31 -17.27 -0.63
CA GLU A 150 -19.64 -18.69 -0.55
C GLU A 150 -20.32 -19.07 0.78
N ASP A 151 -19.81 -18.56 1.91
CA ASP A 151 -20.41 -18.78 3.22
C ASP A 151 -21.82 -18.20 3.31
N MET A 152 -22.04 -16.99 2.78
CA MET A 152 -23.37 -16.38 2.71
C MET A 152 -24.34 -17.19 1.83
N ILE A 153 -23.87 -17.73 0.71
CA ILE A 153 -24.68 -18.59 -0.17
C ILE A 153 -25.04 -19.89 0.57
N LYS A 154 -24.06 -20.55 1.21
CA LYS A 154 -24.30 -21.77 2.00
C LYS A 154 -25.29 -21.51 3.14
N GLN A 155 -25.23 -20.37 3.82
CA GLN A 155 -26.19 -20.04 4.87
C GLN A 155 -27.60 -19.74 4.34
N LYS A 156 -27.72 -19.07 3.18
CA LYS A 156 -29.03 -18.75 2.59
C LYS A 156 -29.71 -19.92 1.89
N PHE A 157 -28.93 -20.84 1.31
CA PHE A 157 -29.44 -21.90 0.44
C PHE A 157 -29.09 -23.30 0.93
N GLY A 158 -28.45 -23.45 2.09
CA GLY A 158 -27.98 -24.72 2.65
C GLY A 158 -29.07 -25.65 3.22
N ASN A 159 -30.29 -25.57 2.68
CA ASN A 159 -31.35 -26.55 2.88
C ASN A 159 -31.94 -26.98 1.52
N ILE A 160 -31.08 -27.39 0.58
CA ILE A 160 -31.42 -28.25 -0.55
C ILE A 160 -30.39 -29.37 -0.61
#